data_AF-A0A9W9SM09-F1
#
_entry.id   AF-A0A9W9SM09-F1
#
_cell.length_a   1.000
_cell.length_b   1.000
_cell.length_c   1.000
_cell.angle_alpha   90.00
_cell.angle_beta   90.00
_cell.angle_gamma   90.00
#
_symmetry.space_group_name_H-M   'P 1'
#
loop_
_entity.id
_entity.type
_entity.pdbx_description
1 polymer ?
#
loop_
_entity_poly.entity_id
_entity_poly.type
_entity_poly.pdbx_seq_one_letter_code
_entity_poly.pdbx_strand_id
1 'polypeptide(L)'
;MALGDLAALLVLFGLCYFALPILLPQVPAKDPPNPPDATSSSTLLTPFLLRLPESVREEIYFLLEYSRENDSGQKHVLDVKCPELSPQSISEWSSAHQRLNWISMFGTQPSQGQFANQLFYVSRAISQDARSFFYSHNNFVFPGKEDEGLPELSAMTMVAIQSFRNIQVRISAADASSDDGRSFRQNKKAIMDWKETCYRLAHAPPCQLSLSLISNSTTVKSAKDSLGPLTYLELKKCSIAFDESWDTSLQNYAEYVVSKTTERFRNQKSSAFHRFGDLPTELQMKVLEHTDLLPSTEIIGQGLKWHPYTQGFFPLTCMNFCCALQRLWGFETPCKARNVGDSSSQYCWSVPKALFQTSKSMKEQARLIFYRNNHFAFDIYYLRPFEMNSDGTPSLLEPFPPDCLQHLRSIQWNFPNNMAVEEFQPPLEQTIKLVQTVEYLRERTKISNLTLTLNFRQYQRVTRTPVDLNRQYALAKHMAETIAPYVSELKDFFVHIDWPSFDADQIKSMEQTLEKTVKGETYDSEERGKRLCGPDLFQWSFVKGFGQG
;
A
#
# COMPACT_ATOMS: atom_id res chain seq x y z
N MET A 1 -37.85 -5.52 14.01
CA MET A 1 -38.66 -6.60 13.41
C MET A 1 -37.71 -7.56 12.66
N ALA A 2 -36.67 -8.03 13.37
CA ALA A 2 -35.51 -8.73 12.81
C ALA A 2 -34.85 -9.51 13.97
N LEU A 3 -34.17 -10.63 13.65
CA LEU A 3 -33.60 -11.71 14.49
C LEU A 3 -34.46 -12.98 14.65
N GLY A 4 -35.80 -12.89 14.70
CA GLY A 4 -36.66 -14.08 14.88
C GLY A 4 -36.67 -15.06 13.71
N ASP A 5 -36.69 -14.55 12.47
CA ASP A 5 -36.85 -15.38 11.27
C ASP A 5 -35.54 -16.04 10.78
N LEU A 6 -34.39 -15.50 11.19
CA LEU A 6 -33.08 -16.06 10.83
C LEU A 6 -32.78 -17.35 11.62
N ALA A 7 -33.22 -17.41 12.88
CA ALA A 7 -33.10 -18.60 13.73
C ALA A 7 -33.92 -19.78 13.19
N ALA A 8 -35.10 -19.52 12.61
CA ALA A 8 -35.93 -20.55 11.98
C ALA A 8 -35.29 -21.14 10.72
N LEU A 9 -34.57 -20.32 9.94
CA LEU A 9 -33.80 -20.77 8.77
C LEU A 9 -32.57 -21.60 9.16
N LEU A 10 -31.88 -21.25 10.25
CA LEU A 10 -30.75 -22.03 10.78
C LEU A 10 -31.19 -23.39 11.35
N VAL A 11 -32.38 -23.48 11.96
CA VAL A 11 -32.97 -24.76 12.41
C VAL A 11 -33.33 -25.66 11.23
N LEU A 12 -33.82 -25.10 10.12
CA LEU A 12 -34.12 -25.87 8.90
C LEU A 12 -32.86 -26.42 8.20
N PHE A 13 -31.75 -25.68 8.22
CA PHE A 13 -30.48 -26.17 7.65
C PHE A 13 -29.73 -27.14 8.59
N GLY A 14 -29.83 -26.96 9.91
CA GLY A 14 -29.24 -27.89 10.89
C GLY A 14 -29.91 -29.27 10.92
N LEU A 15 -31.20 -29.35 10.58
CA LEU A 15 -31.95 -30.62 10.58
C LEU A 15 -31.66 -31.54 9.36
N CYS A 16 -30.99 -31.05 8.32
CA CYS A 16 -30.58 -31.91 7.19
C CYS A 16 -29.36 -32.81 7.49
N TYR A 17 -28.73 -32.66 8.67
CA TYR A 17 -27.56 -33.45 9.06
C TYR A 17 -27.88 -34.75 9.83
N PHE A 18 -29.14 -35.00 10.19
CA PHE A 18 -29.56 -36.28 10.78
C PHE A 18 -30.76 -36.86 10.03
N ALA A 19 -30.54 -38.02 9.40
CA ALA A 19 -31.59 -38.82 8.80
C ALA A 19 -32.59 -39.29 9.87
N LEU A 20 -33.84 -38.83 9.80
CA LEU A 20 -34.99 -39.49 10.42
C LEU A 20 -36.27 -39.21 9.60
N PRO A 21 -37.15 -40.21 9.38
CA PRO A 21 -38.35 -40.06 8.56
C PRO A 21 -39.46 -39.38 9.37
N ILE A 22 -39.90 -38.20 8.97
CA ILE A 22 -41.06 -37.54 9.57
C ILE A 22 -42.33 -38.02 8.85
N LEU A 23 -43.15 -38.77 9.60
CA LEU A 23 -44.54 -39.09 9.29
C LEU A 23 -45.37 -37.79 9.27
N LEU A 24 -45.91 -37.43 8.11
CA LEU A 24 -46.92 -36.37 8.00
C LEU A 24 -48.31 -36.88 8.44
N PRO A 25 -49.15 -36.04 9.08
CA PRO A 25 -50.49 -36.42 9.50
C PRO A 25 -51.42 -36.58 8.28
N GLN A 26 -52.21 -37.66 8.28
CA GLN A 26 -53.23 -37.90 7.26
C GLN A 26 -54.39 -36.92 7.41
N VAL A 27 -54.63 -36.13 6.36
CA VAL A 27 -55.83 -35.32 6.18
C VAL A 27 -56.89 -36.18 5.49
N PRO A 28 -58.15 -36.24 5.97
CA PRO A 28 -59.19 -37.03 5.34
C PRO A 28 -59.58 -36.48 3.97
N ALA A 29 -59.70 -37.39 3.00
CA ALA A 29 -60.02 -37.13 1.61
C ALA A 29 -61.37 -36.39 1.45
N LYS A 30 -61.32 -35.24 0.76
CA LYS A 30 -62.47 -34.64 0.07
C LYS A 30 -62.25 -34.78 -1.43
N ASP A 31 -63.33 -35.08 -2.14
CA ASP A 31 -63.38 -35.41 -3.57
C ASP A 31 -62.60 -34.44 -4.47
N PRO A 32 -62.01 -34.94 -5.57
CA PRO A 32 -61.14 -34.15 -6.45
C PRO A 32 -61.96 -33.14 -7.26
N PRO A 33 -61.60 -31.85 -7.29
CA PRO A 33 -62.08 -30.95 -8.32
C PRO A 33 -61.37 -31.25 -9.65
N ASN A 34 -62.13 -31.14 -10.75
CA ASN A 34 -61.70 -31.34 -12.12
C ASN A 34 -60.37 -30.63 -12.46
N PRO A 35 -59.54 -31.22 -13.35
CA PRO A 35 -58.27 -30.62 -13.75
C PRO A 35 -58.53 -29.31 -14.50
N PRO A 36 -57.97 -28.17 -14.07
CA PRO A 36 -57.92 -26.98 -14.91
C PRO A 36 -56.90 -27.20 -16.03
N ASP A 37 -57.23 -26.65 -17.19
CA ASP A 37 -56.52 -26.77 -18.46
C ASP A 37 -55.00 -26.58 -18.32
N ALA A 38 -54.26 -27.57 -18.81
CA ALA A 38 -52.82 -27.60 -18.91
C ALA A 38 -52.33 -26.69 -20.04
N THR A 39 -52.45 -25.37 -19.89
CA THR A 39 -51.67 -24.40 -20.66
C THR A 39 -51.28 -23.23 -19.75
N SER A 40 -50.01 -22.86 -19.77
CA SER A 40 -49.38 -21.72 -19.06
C SER A 40 -49.06 -21.87 -17.56
N SER A 41 -48.06 -22.69 -17.20
CA SER A 41 -47.24 -22.41 -16.00
C SER A 41 -45.85 -23.06 -16.06
N SER A 42 -45.02 -22.73 -17.06
CA SER A 42 -43.59 -23.11 -17.06
C SER A 42 -42.73 -22.15 -16.21
N THR A 43 -43.30 -21.52 -15.18
CA THR A 43 -42.60 -20.64 -14.23
C THR A 43 -41.94 -21.39 -13.08
N LEU A 44 -42.03 -22.71 -13.04
CA LEU A 44 -41.50 -23.53 -11.96
C LEU A 44 -40.32 -24.35 -12.44
N LEU A 45 -39.11 -23.88 -12.10
CA LEU A 45 -38.05 -24.70 -11.49
C LEU A 45 -36.79 -23.88 -11.15
N THR A 46 -36.89 -22.56 -10.92
CA THR A 46 -35.78 -21.81 -10.30
C THR A 46 -35.58 -22.34 -8.88
N PRO A 47 -34.38 -22.82 -8.49
CA PRO A 47 -34.11 -23.28 -7.13
C PRO A 47 -34.42 -22.22 -6.07
N PHE A 48 -34.88 -22.63 -4.88
CA PHE A 48 -35.29 -21.72 -3.80
C PHE A 48 -34.22 -20.66 -3.47
N LEU A 49 -32.95 -21.08 -3.36
CA LEU A 49 -31.84 -20.18 -3.07
C LEU A 49 -31.81 -19.00 -4.05
N LEU A 50 -31.95 -19.26 -5.36
CA LEU A 50 -31.92 -18.22 -6.40
C LEU A 50 -33.17 -17.34 -6.47
N ARG A 51 -34.24 -17.70 -5.75
CA ARG A 51 -35.44 -16.85 -5.60
C ARG A 51 -35.26 -15.82 -4.48
N LEU A 52 -34.27 -16.01 -3.59
CA LEU A 52 -33.97 -15.04 -2.55
C LEU A 52 -33.35 -13.78 -3.16
N PRO A 53 -33.57 -12.59 -2.56
CA PRO A 53 -32.86 -11.37 -2.93
C PRO A 53 -31.34 -11.58 -2.87
N GLU A 54 -30.61 -10.95 -3.78
CA GLU A 54 -29.15 -11.07 -3.90
C GLU A 54 -28.44 -10.84 -2.56
N SER A 55 -28.79 -9.77 -1.84
CA SER A 55 -28.22 -9.45 -0.53
C SER A 55 -28.40 -10.56 0.52
N VAL A 56 -29.50 -11.33 0.46
CA VAL A 56 -29.74 -12.47 1.36
C VAL A 56 -28.88 -13.66 0.96
N ARG A 57 -28.67 -13.88 -0.35
CA ARG A 57 -27.78 -14.94 -0.85
C ARG A 57 -26.34 -14.66 -0.47
N GLU A 58 -25.89 -13.41 -0.60
CA GLU A 58 -24.56 -12.97 -0.19
C GLU A 58 -24.32 -13.26 1.30
N GLU A 59 -25.26 -12.91 2.17
CA GLU A 59 -25.17 -13.22 3.60
C GLU A 59 -25.06 -14.73 3.87
N ILE A 60 -25.86 -15.54 3.17
CA ILE A 60 -25.75 -17.01 3.25
C ILE A 60 -24.35 -17.46 2.81
N TYR A 61 -23.78 -16.88 1.75
CA TYR A 61 -22.44 -17.22 1.29
C TYR A 61 -21.35 -16.81 2.27
N PHE A 62 -21.48 -15.65 2.94
CA PHE A 62 -20.58 -15.26 4.02
C PHE A 62 -20.65 -16.23 5.21
N LEU A 63 -21.85 -16.62 5.63
CA LEU A 63 -22.05 -17.61 6.71
C LEU A 63 -21.48 -18.99 6.35
N LEU A 64 -21.46 -19.34 5.07
CA LEU A 64 -20.84 -20.56 4.55
C LEU A 64 -19.34 -20.38 4.25
N GLU A 65 -18.76 -19.24 4.63
CA GLU A 65 -17.33 -18.93 4.50
C GLU A 65 -16.83 -18.90 3.05
N TYR A 66 -17.70 -18.55 2.10
CA TYR A 66 -17.31 -18.36 0.69
C TYR A 66 -16.45 -17.11 0.50
N SER A 67 -16.54 -16.16 1.42
CA SER A 67 -15.61 -15.06 1.59
C SER A 67 -15.46 -14.87 3.08
N ARG A 68 -14.23 -14.62 3.52
CA ARG A 68 -13.97 -14.14 4.87
C ARG A 68 -13.30 -12.78 4.74
N GLU A 69 -13.59 -11.92 5.69
CA GLU A 69 -12.76 -10.77 6.00
C GLU A 69 -11.96 -11.14 7.25
N ASN A 70 -10.68 -10.79 7.27
CA ASN A 70 -9.92 -10.91 8.52
C ASN A 70 -10.39 -9.84 9.52
N ASP A 71 -9.86 -9.89 10.75
CA ASP A 71 -10.21 -8.92 11.81
C ASP A 71 -9.94 -7.45 11.42
N SER A 72 -9.18 -7.19 10.35
CA SER A 72 -8.93 -5.85 9.81
C SER A 72 -9.87 -5.45 8.66
N GLY A 73 -10.94 -6.22 8.41
CA GLY A 73 -11.91 -5.97 7.34
C GLY A 73 -11.35 -6.18 5.93
N GLN A 74 -10.19 -6.85 5.80
CA GLN A 74 -9.60 -7.15 4.51
C GLN A 74 -10.08 -8.50 3.99
N LYS A 75 -10.49 -8.49 2.72
CA LYS A 75 -10.86 -9.71 1.98
C LYS A 75 -9.72 -10.72 1.98
N HIS A 76 -10.08 -11.98 2.19
CA HIS A 76 -9.14 -13.10 2.19
C HIS A 76 -8.32 -13.20 0.90
N VAL A 77 -7.08 -13.64 1.10
CA VAL A 77 -6.09 -13.91 0.05
C VAL A 77 -6.05 -15.41 -0.18
N LEU A 78 -6.40 -15.84 -1.38
CA LEU A 78 -6.37 -17.25 -1.78
C LEU A 78 -5.18 -17.47 -2.71
N ASP A 79 -4.18 -18.21 -2.22
CA ASP A 79 -3.04 -18.62 -3.04
C ASP A 79 -3.38 -19.89 -3.82
N VAL A 80 -3.36 -19.79 -5.14
CA VAL A 80 -3.59 -20.91 -6.06
C VAL A 80 -2.24 -21.60 -6.28
N LYS A 81 -1.78 -22.30 -5.22
CA LYS A 81 -0.67 -23.28 -5.09
C LYS A 81 0.59 -22.84 -4.30
N CYS A 82 0.97 -23.69 -3.34
CA CYS A 82 2.36 -23.97 -2.97
C CYS A 82 2.54 -25.51 -2.92
N PRO A 83 3.45 -26.11 -3.70
CA PRO A 83 3.49 -27.55 -3.99
C PRO A 83 4.10 -28.43 -2.89
N GLU A 84 4.54 -27.88 -1.75
CA GLU A 84 5.31 -28.64 -0.76
C GLU A 84 4.52 -29.78 -0.07
N LEU A 85 3.20 -29.93 -0.30
CA LEU A 85 2.37 -30.91 0.41
C LEU A 85 1.56 -31.93 -0.43
N SER A 86 1.45 -31.84 -1.77
CA SER A 86 0.98 -32.99 -2.59
C SER A 86 1.06 -32.76 -4.12
N PRO A 87 1.35 -33.80 -4.94
CA PRO A 87 1.54 -33.70 -6.40
C PRO A 87 0.26 -33.74 -7.25
N GLN A 88 -0.89 -33.28 -6.73
CA GLN A 88 -2.13 -33.19 -7.54
C GLN A 88 -2.49 -31.72 -7.77
N SER A 89 -2.24 -31.26 -8.99
CA SER A 89 -2.48 -29.88 -9.44
C SER A 89 -3.95 -29.49 -9.29
N ILE A 90 -4.24 -28.49 -8.47
CA ILE A 90 -5.58 -27.92 -8.33
C ILE A 90 -5.76 -26.89 -9.45
N SER A 91 -6.42 -27.30 -10.52
CA SER A 91 -6.92 -26.41 -11.57
C SER A 91 -8.44 -26.31 -11.41
N GLU A 92 -8.92 -25.11 -11.08
CA GLU A 92 -10.32 -24.82 -10.80
C GLU A 92 -10.93 -25.71 -9.68
N TRP A 93 -12.05 -25.29 -9.10
CA TRP A 93 -12.86 -26.26 -8.39
C TRP A 93 -13.45 -27.24 -9.42
N SER A 94 -12.75 -28.36 -9.60
CA SER A 94 -13.20 -29.49 -10.40
C SER A 94 -13.93 -30.46 -9.48
N SER A 95 -15.14 -30.86 -9.88
CA SER A 95 -15.94 -31.84 -9.15
C SER A 95 -15.23 -33.17 -8.94
N ALA A 96 -14.18 -33.45 -9.73
CA ALA A 96 -13.38 -34.67 -9.63
C ALA A 96 -12.42 -34.68 -8.42
N HIS A 97 -11.97 -33.52 -7.94
CA HIS A 97 -10.89 -33.45 -6.94
C HIS A 97 -11.34 -33.01 -5.54
N GLN A 98 -12.54 -32.43 -5.41
CA GLN A 98 -13.23 -32.05 -4.16
C GLN A 98 -12.43 -31.27 -3.10
N ARG A 99 -11.21 -30.82 -3.39
CA ARG A 99 -10.31 -30.19 -2.42
C ARG A 99 -9.81 -28.86 -2.95
N LEU A 100 -9.84 -27.86 -2.08
CA LEU A 100 -9.09 -26.62 -2.21
C LEU A 100 -7.95 -26.78 -1.20
N ASN A 101 -6.69 -26.84 -1.64
CA ASN A 101 -5.57 -26.86 -0.71
C ASN A 101 -5.34 -25.43 -0.25
N TRP A 102 -5.60 -25.20 1.03
CA TRP A 102 -5.46 -23.90 1.66
C TRP A 102 -4.05 -23.79 2.22
N ILE A 103 -3.34 -22.74 1.87
CA ILE A 103 -2.05 -22.42 2.46
C ILE A 103 -2.17 -21.04 3.07
N SER A 104 -2.19 -20.97 4.40
CA SER A 104 -2.00 -19.70 5.09
C SER A 104 -0.56 -19.27 4.86
N MET A 105 -0.37 -18.11 4.24
CA MET A 105 0.96 -17.51 4.01
C MET A 105 1.70 -17.18 5.33
N PHE A 106 1.02 -17.22 6.47
CA PHE A 106 1.51 -16.65 7.72
C PHE A 106 1.97 -17.63 8.78
N GLY A 107 2.07 -18.93 8.48
CA GLY A 107 2.50 -19.92 9.49
C GLY A 107 1.56 -20.03 10.70
N THR A 108 0.43 -19.31 10.71
CA THR A 108 -0.71 -19.62 11.56
C THR A 108 -1.12 -21.03 11.19
N GLN A 109 -1.15 -21.93 12.17
CA GLN A 109 -1.57 -23.31 11.95
C GLN A 109 -2.81 -23.32 11.05
N PRO A 110 -2.86 -24.15 10.01
CA PRO A 110 -4.04 -24.27 9.17
C PRO A 110 -5.19 -24.68 10.08
N SER A 111 -5.99 -23.71 10.52
CA SER A 111 -7.29 -24.00 11.09
C SER A 111 -8.02 -24.75 9.99
N GLN A 112 -8.21 -26.05 10.19
CA GLN A 112 -8.81 -26.99 9.25
C GLN A 112 -10.30 -26.70 9.02
N GLY A 113 -10.66 -25.46 8.73
CA GLY A 113 -11.98 -25.12 8.22
C GLY A 113 -12.12 -25.75 6.85
N GLN A 114 -12.90 -26.83 6.75
CA GLN A 114 -13.29 -27.36 5.46
C GLN A 114 -14.17 -26.31 4.77
N PHE A 115 -13.65 -25.74 3.68
CA PHE A 115 -14.42 -24.90 2.78
C PHE A 115 -15.74 -25.60 2.40
N ALA A 116 -16.88 -24.98 2.73
CA ALA A 116 -18.21 -25.54 2.54
C ALA A 116 -18.62 -25.52 1.05
N ASN A 117 -17.96 -26.35 0.24
CA ASN A 117 -18.10 -26.34 -1.21
C ASN A 117 -19.37 -27.01 -1.75
N GLN A 118 -20.30 -27.42 -0.89
CA GLN A 118 -21.46 -28.22 -1.27
C GLN A 118 -22.34 -27.50 -2.29
N LEU A 119 -22.46 -26.16 -2.22
CA LEU A 119 -23.30 -25.39 -3.15
C LEU A 119 -22.79 -25.42 -4.59
N PHE A 120 -21.50 -25.64 -4.80
CA PHE A 120 -20.97 -25.82 -6.14
C PHE A 120 -21.43 -27.14 -6.81
N TYR A 121 -22.04 -28.08 -6.06
CA TYR A 121 -22.56 -29.36 -6.58
C TYR A 121 -24.09 -29.44 -6.73
N VAL A 122 -24.87 -28.50 -6.17
CA VAL A 122 -26.33 -28.68 -6.03
C VAL A 122 -27.07 -28.66 -7.38
N SER A 123 -26.88 -27.61 -8.16
CA SER A 123 -27.43 -27.46 -9.51
C SER A 123 -26.56 -26.54 -10.32
N ARG A 124 -26.67 -26.56 -11.66
CA ARG A 124 -25.88 -25.66 -12.52
C ARG A 124 -26.07 -24.19 -12.15
N ALA A 125 -27.32 -23.79 -11.90
CA ALA A 125 -27.63 -22.39 -11.59
C ALA A 125 -27.11 -21.98 -10.20
N ILE A 126 -27.30 -22.81 -9.16
CA ILE A 126 -26.76 -22.53 -7.82
C ILE A 126 -25.22 -22.51 -7.84
N SER A 127 -24.60 -23.46 -8.55
CA SER A 127 -23.15 -23.53 -8.69
C SER A 127 -22.58 -22.28 -9.35
N GLN A 128 -23.24 -21.79 -10.41
CA GLN A 128 -22.84 -20.55 -11.08
C GLN A 128 -22.96 -19.32 -10.17
N ASP A 129 -24.07 -19.16 -9.45
CA ASP A 129 -24.29 -18.04 -8.52
C ASP A 129 -23.26 -18.06 -7.38
N ALA A 130 -23.07 -19.22 -6.74
CA ALA A 130 -22.12 -19.38 -5.65
C ALA A 130 -20.67 -19.18 -6.12
N ARG A 131 -20.28 -19.69 -7.31
CA ARG A 131 -18.95 -19.45 -7.88
C ARG A 131 -18.75 -17.98 -8.22
N SER A 132 -19.76 -17.33 -8.78
CA SER A 132 -19.69 -15.91 -9.09
C SER A 132 -19.45 -15.08 -7.84
N PHE A 133 -20.16 -15.38 -6.75
CA PHE A 133 -19.92 -14.78 -5.44
C PHE A 133 -18.49 -15.04 -4.96
N PHE A 134 -18.05 -16.31 -4.94
CA PHE A 134 -16.71 -16.71 -4.49
C PHE A 134 -15.59 -15.96 -5.24
N TYR A 135 -15.62 -15.96 -6.58
CA TYR A 135 -14.57 -15.32 -7.37
C TYR A 135 -14.61 -13.79 -7.31
N SER A 136 -15.77 -13.20 -7.03
CA SER A 136 -15.92 -11.76 -6.93
C SER A 136 -15.58 -11.18 -5.56
N HIS A 137 -15.66 -12.00 -4.50
CA HIS A 137 -15.48 -11.57 -3.12
C HIS A 137 -14.14 -11.96 -2.50
N ASN A 138 -13.29 -12.70 -3.21
CA ASN A 138 -11.95 -13.06 -2.75
C ASN A 138 -10.87 -12.44 -3.62
N ASN A 139 -9.66 -12.37 -3.08
CA ASN A 139 -8.47 -11.98 -3.83
C ASN A 139 -7.67 -13.24 -4.16
N PHE A 140 -7.29 -13.41 -5.43
CA PHE A 140 -6.59 -14.61 -5.87
C PHE A 140 -5.14 -14.29 -6.22
N VAL A 141 -4.21 -15.11 -5.74
CA VAL A 141 -2.79 -15.01 -6.07
C VAL A 141 -2.41 -16.22 -6.91
N PHE A 142 -1.82 -15.96 -8.08
CA PHE A 142 -1.30 -16.97 -8.99
C PHE A 142 0.22 -16.87 -9.00
N PRO A 143 0.93 -17.84 -8.39
CA PRO A 143 2.39 -17.81 -8.30
C PRO A 143 3.01 -18.04 -9.67
N GLY A 144 4.17 -17.41 -9.89
CA GLY A 144 4.94 -17.53 -11.13
C GLY A 144 6.10 -18.52 -11.05
N LYS A 145 6.29 -19.16 -9.89
CA LYS A 145 7.37 -20.14 -9.71
C LYS A 145 6.97 -21.42 -10.46
N GLU A 146 7.90 -21.94 -11.27
CA GLU A 146 7.74 -23.20 -12.03
C GLU A 146 6.62 -23.18 -13.10
N ASP A 147 6.21 -21.98 -13.56
CA ASP A 147 5.19 -21.80 -14.59
C ASP A 147 3.83 -22.45 -14.26
N GLU A 148 3.52 -22.67 -12.98
CA GLU A 148 2.30 -23.40 -12.62
C GLU A 148 1.05 -22.51 -12.63
N GLY A 149 1.08 -21.37 -11.94
CA GLY A 149 -0.14 -20.57 -11.70
C GLY A 149 -0.81 -20.00 -12.96
N LEU A 150 -0.03 -19.76 -14.03
CA LEU A 150 -0.54 -19.23 -15.29
C LEU A 150 -1.43 -20.25 -16.04
N PRO A 151 -1.00 -21.50 -16.27
CA PRO A 151 -1.86 -22.59 -16.72
C PRO A 151 -3.16 -22.72 -15.91
N GLU A 152 -3.12 -22.59 -14.59
CA GLU A 152 -4.33 -22.68 -13.76
C GLU A 152 -5.29 -21.51 -14.01
N LEU A 153 -4.78 -20.27 -14.05
CA LEU A 153 -5.59 -19.10 -14.37
C LEU A 153 -6.17 -19.18 -15.78
N SER A 154 -5.35 -19.65 -16.73
CA SER A 154 -5.79 -19.96 -18.09
C SER A 154 -6.82 -21.08 -18.11
N ALA A 155 -6.79 -22.07 -17.23
CA ALA A 155 -7.77 -23.15 -17.23
C ALA A 155 -9.15 -22.74 -16.69
N MET A 156 -9.24 -21.63 -15.94
CA MET A 156 -10.48 -21.19 -15.25
C MET A 156 -11.67 -21.03 -16.20
N THR A 157 -12.84 -21.55 -15.80
CA THR A 157 -14.09 -21.34 -16.54
C THR A 157 -14.44 -19.88 -16.78
N MET A 158 -15.26 -19.64 -17.81
CA MET A 158 -15.81 -18.33 -18.13
C MET A 158 -16.56 -17.67 -16.96
N VAL A 159 -17.22 -18.46 -16.10
CA VAL A 159 -17.91 -17.94 -14.91
C VAL A 159 -16.91 -17.31 -13.95
N ALA A 160 -15.77 -17.98 -13.70
CA ALA A 160 -14.71 -17.45 -12.86
C ALA A 160 -14.09 -16.18 -13.48
N ILE A 161 -13.71 -16.25 -14.76
CA ILE A 161 -13.12 -15.13 -15.51
C ILE A 161 -14.03 -13.89 -15.48
N GLN A 162 -15.33 -14.07 -15.70
CA GLN A 162 -16.31 -12.99 -15.67
C GLN A 162 -16.62 -12.47 -14.27
N SER A 163 -16.26 -13.21 -13.23
CA SER A 163 -16.58 -12.86 -11.84
C SER A 163 -15.39 -12.28 -11.07
N PHE A 164 -14.15 -12.54 -11.50
CA PHE A 164 -12.97 -12.00 -10.84
C PHE A 164 -13.04 -10.49 -10.66
N ARG A 165 -12.72 -10.02 -9.45
CA ARG A 165 -12.56 -8.59 -9.12
C ARG A 165 -11.13 -8.23 -8.77
N ASN A 166 -10.39 -9.12 -8.12
CA ASN A 166 -9.02 -8.87 -7.68
C ASN A 166 -8.17 -10.11 -7.94
N ILE A 167 -7.17 -9.98 -8.80
CA ILE A 167 -6.18 -11.04 -9.04
C ILE A 167 -4.77 -10.46 -8.95
N GLN A 168 -3.86 -11.26 -8.43
CA GLN A 168 -2.43 -11.02 -8.44
C GLN A 168 -1.76 -12.15 -9.19
N VAL A 169 -0.88 -11.80 -10.11
CA VAL A 169 -0.13 -12.74 -10.93
C VAL A 169 1.34 -12.43 -10.72
N ARG A 170 2.14 -13.47 -10.50
CA ARG A 170 3.60 -13.37 -10.53
C ARG A 170 4.09 -14.00 -11.83
N ILE A 171 5.00 -13.35 -12.54
CA ILE A 171 5.60 -13.87 -13.77
C ILE A 171 7.10 -13.85 -13.61
N SER A 172 7.72 -15.01 -13.83
CA SER A 172 9.16 -15.13 -13.95
C SER A 172 9.57 -14.97 -15.41
N ALA A 173 9.74 -13.73 -15.87
CA ALA A 173 10.45 -13.37 -17.09
C ALA A 173 11.92 -13.01 -16.77
N ALA A 174 12.73 -14.00 -16.38
CA ALA A 174 14.16 -13.75 -16.17
C ALA A 174 14.84 -13.38 -17.50
N ASP A 175 15.76 -12.42 -17.46
CA ASP A 175 16.51 -12.04 -18.65
C ASP A 175 17.40 -13.22 -19.11
N ALA A 176 17.56 -13.34 -20.43
CA ALA A 176 18.35 -14.38 -21.09
C ALA A 176 19.85 -14.37 -20.74
N SER A 177 20.28 -13.50 -19.82
CA SER A 177 21.67 -13.39 -19.37
C SER A 177 22.09 -14.51 -18.43
N SER A 178 21.16 -15.30 -17.87
CA SER A 178 21.54 -16.54 -17.22
C SER A 178 21.95 -17.55 -18.30
N ASP A 179 23.22 -17.95 -18.32
CA ASP A 179 23.84 -18.85 -19.31
C ASP A 179 23.19 -20.26 -19.39
N ASP A 180 22.18 -20.54 -18.56
CA ASP A 180 21.37 -21.76 -18.63
C ASP A 180 20.24 -21.62 -19.66
N GLY A 181 20.46 -22.15 -20.86
CA GLY A 181 19.47 -22.19 -21.94
C GLY A 181 18.12 -22.83 -21.58
N ARG A 182 17.99 -23.53 -20.43
CA ARG A 182 16.70 -23.98 -19.90
C ARG A 182 15.81 -22.84 -19.42
N SER A 183 16.38 -21.85 -18.72
CA SER A 183 15.66 -20.67 -18.20
C SER A 183 14.97 -19.92 -19.34
N PHE A 184 15.67 -19.72 -20.46
CA PHE A 184 15.13 -19.01 -21.61
C PHE A 184 13.90 -19.67 -22.24
N ARG A 185 13.88 -21.01 -22.36
CA ARG A 185 12.73 -21.74 -22.93
C ARG A 185 11.52 -21.68 -22.02
N GLN A 186 11.72 -21.79 -20.70
CA GLN A 186 10.66 -21.66 -19.71
C GLN A 186 10.06 -20.26 -19.74
N ASN A 187 10.89 -19.21 -19.71
CA ASN A 187 10.43 -17.81 -19.77
C ASN A 187 9.62 -17.52 -21.04
N LYS A 188 10.04 -18.04 -22.20
CA LYS A 188 9.29 -17.88 -23.45
C LYS A 188 7.92 -18.55 -23.38
N LYS A 189 7.83 -19.74 -22.77
CA LYS A 189 6.56 -20.44 -22.57
C LYS A 189 5.66 -19.64 -21.61
N ALA A 190 6.19 -19.20 -20.47
CA ALA A 190 5.47 -18.39 -19.49
C ALA A 190 4.87 -17.11 -20.11
N ILE A 191 5.64 -16.40 -20.96
CA ILE A 191 5.15 -15.21 -21.65
C ILE A 191 4.02 -15.55 -22.64
N MET A 192 4.12 -16.67 -23.35
CA MET A 192 3.06 -17.13 -24.26
C MET A 192 1.79 -17.53 -23.51
N ASP A 193 1.94 -18.29 -22.42
CA ASP A 193 0.83 -18.70 -21.55
C ASP A 193 0.17 -17.48 -20.90
N TRP A 194 0.97 -16.49 -20.50
CA TRP A 194 0.46 -15.21 -20.00
C TRP A 194 -0.31 -14.41 -21.05
N LYS A 195 0.20 -14.38 -22.28
CA LYS A 195 -0.48 -13.72 -23.40
C LYS A 195 -1.86 -14.34 -23.66
N GLU A 196 -1.93 -15.67 -23.67
CA GLU A 196 -3.19 -16.41 -23.80
C GLU A 196 -4.13 -16.13 -22.61
N THR A 197 -3.57 -16.14 -21.40
CA THR A 197 -4.31 -15.79 -20.17
C THR A 197 -4.94 -14.39 -20.27
N CYS A 198 -4.19 -13.39 -20.77
CA CYS A 198 -4.70 -12.05 -20.97
C CYS A 198 -5.83 -12.00 -22.01
N TYR A 199 -5.73 -12.76 -23.12
CA TYR A 199 -6.84 -12.83 -24.08
C TYR A 199 -8.11 -13.39 -23.44
N ARG A 200 -7.99 -14.40 -22.57
CA ARG A 200 -9.13 -14.92 -21.83
C ARG A 200 -9.69 -13.91 -20.83
N LEU A 201 -8.82 -13.25 -20.06
CA LEU A 201 -9.22 -12.21 -19.11
C LEU A 201 -9.89 -11.00 -19.77
N ALA A 202 -9.64 -10.75 -21.06
CA ALA A 202 -10.31 -9.70 -21.82
C ALA A 202 -11.83 -9.94 -21.97
N HIS A 203 -12.32 -11.16 -21.72
CA HIS A 203 -13.75 -11.47 -21.67
C HIS A 203 -14.41 -11.14 -20.32
N ALA A 204 -13.63 -10.75 -19.30
CA ALA A 204 -14.20 -10.17 -18.10
C ALA A 204 -14.90 -8.83 -18.44
N PRO A 205 -15.96 -8.45 -17.72
CA PRO A 205 -16.59 -7.15 -17.95
C PRO A 205 -15.58 -5.99 -17.86
N PRO A 206 -15.70 -4.96 -18.72
CA PRO A 206 -14.75 -3.85 -18.73
C PRO A 206 -14.78 -3.09 -17.40
N CYS A 207 -13.61 -2.62 -16.96
CA CYS A 207 -13.42 -1.86 -15.71
C CYS A 207 -13.89 -2.58 -14.43
N GLN A 208 -13.98 -3.91 -14.48
CA GLN A 208 -14.30 -4.75 -13.32
C GLN A 208 -13.03 -5.22 -12.59
N LEU A 209 -12.06 -5.71 -13.35
CA LEU A 209 -10.90 -6.42 -12.82
C LEU A 209 -9.84 -5.47 -12.26
N SER A 210 -9.40 -5.72 -11.04
CA SER A 210 -8.20 -5.15 -10.44
C SER A 210 -7.09 -6.18 -10.53
N LEU A 211 -6.01 -5.85 -11.24
CA LEU A 211 -4.92 -6.76 -11.51
C LEU A 211 -3.61 -6.23 -10.90
N SER A 212 -2.93 -7.07 -10.12
CA SER A 212 -1.55 -6.82 -9.67
C SER A 212 -0.61 -7.79 -10.36
N LEU A 213 0.40 -7.29 -11.06
CA LEU A 213 1.40 -8.10 -11.74
C LEU A 213 2.76 -7.85 -11.12
N ILE A 214 3.43 -8.91 -10.66
CA ILE A 214 4.84 -8.85 -10.25
C ILE A 214 5.65 -9.56 -11.34
N SER A 215 6.60 -8.86 -11.94
CA SER A 215 7.44 -9.36 -13.03
C SER A 215 8.90 -9.24 -12.63
N ASN A 216 9.67 -10.32 -12.63
CA ASN A 216 11.12 -10.26 -12.39
C ASN A 216 11.93 -9.75 -13.60
N SER A 217 11.31 -8.96 -14.48
CA SER A 217 11.95 -8.41 -15.66
C SER A 217 12.98 -7.36 -15.26
N THR A 218 14.23 -7.56 -15.65
CA THR A 218 15.33 -6.63 -15.37
C THR A 218 15.69 -5.72 -16.54
N THR A 219 15.06 -5.91 -17.72
CA THR A 219 15.25 -5.02 -18.89
C THR A 219 13.92 -4.56 -19.48
N VAL A 220 13.94 -3.39 -20.12
CA VAL A 220 12.77 -2.85 -20.83
C VAL A 220 12.25 -3.80 -21.92
N LYS A 221 13.13 -4.61 -22.52
CA LYS A 221 12.73 -5.59 -23.54
C LYS A 221 11.90 -6.72 -22.92
N SER A 222 12.38 -7.37 -21.86
CA SER A 222 11.62 -8.42 -21.19
C SER A 222 10.34 -7.89 -20.55
N ALA A 223 10.38 -6.66 -20.01
CA ALA A 223 9.17 -5.98 -19.53
C ALA A 223 8.15 -5.72 -20.64
N LYS A 224 8.57 -5.36 -21.86
CA LYS A 224 7.64 -5.23 -23.01
C LYS A 224 6.97 -6.55 -23.35
N ASP A 225 7.73 -7.64 -23.30
CA ASP A 225 7.19 -8.97 -23.59
C ASP A 225 6.20 -9.43 -22.50
N SER A 226 6.48 -9.15 -21.21
CA SER A 226 5.60 -9.54 -20.10
C SER A 226 4.41 -8.61 -19.89
N LEU A 227 4.57 -7.30 -20.06
CA LEU A 227 3.51 -6.32 -19.83
C LEU A 227 2.68 -6.00 -21.07
N GLY A 228 3.21 -6.23 -22.27
CA GLY A 228 2.52 -5.99 -23.54
C GLY A 228 1.10 -6.60 -23.58
N PRO A 229 0.91 -7.86 -23.16
CA PRO A 229 -0.41 -8.49 -23.12
C PRO A 229 -1.46 -7.77 -22.25
N LEU A 230 -1.04 -7.03 -21.22
CA LEU A 230 -1.98 -6.29 -20.38
C LEU A 230 -2.72 -5.20 -21.15
N THR A 231 -2.14 -4.68 -22.23
CA THR A 231 -2.76 -3.61 -23.03
C THR A 231 -4.05 -4.03 -23.75
N TYR A 232 -4.36 -5.34 -23.78
CA TYR A 232 -5.63 -5.87 -24.26
C TYR A 232 -6.77 -5.79 -23.22
N LEU A 233 -6.44 -5.49 -21.97
CA LEU A 233 -7.39 -5.50 -20.86
C LEU A 233 -7.89 -4.08 -20.55
N GLU A 234 -9.17 -3.99 -20.20
CA GLU A 234 -9.80 -2.78 -19.67
C GLU A 234 -9.98 -2.94 -18.15
N LEU A 235 -8.98 -2.49 -17.39
CA LEU A 235 -8.88 -2.76 -15.95
C LEU A 235 -9.52 -1.65 -15.12
N LYS A 236 -10.11 -2.03 -13.97
CA LYS A 236 -10.53 -1.10 -12.91
C LYS A 236 -9.31 -0.49 -12.23
N LYS A 237 -8.36 -1.35 -11.90
CA LYS A 237 -7.08 -1.01 -11.27
C LYS A 237 -5.99 -1.89 -11.86
N CYS A 238 -4.80 -1.34 -12.06
CA CYS A 238 -3.64 -2.07 -12.49
C CYS A 238 -2.46 -1.71 -11.57
N SER A 239 -1.75 -2.70 -11.07
CA SER A 239 -0.51 -2.53 -10.33
C SER A 239 0.56 -3.40 -10.96
N ILE A 240 1.75 -2.85 -11.16
CA ILE A 240 2.89 -3.53 -11.75
C ILE A 240 4.08 -3.31 -10.85
N ALA A 241 4.71 -4.38 -10.39
CA ALA A 241 5.96 -4.36 -9.64
C ALA A 241 7.02 -5.12 -10.42
N PHE A 242 8.24 -4.59 -10.41
CA PHE A 242 9.43 -5.32 -10.82
C PHE A 242 10.31 -5.67 -9.62
N ASP A 243 11.12 -6.70 -9.77
CA ASP A 243 12.14 -7.07 -8.80
C ASP A 243 13.28 -6.02 -8.71
N GLU A 244 14.15 -6.19 -7.73
CA GLU A 244 14.93 -5.20 -6.96
C GLU A 244 15.88 -4.24 -7.71
N SER A 245 15.85 -4.19 -9.05
CA SER A 245 16.69 -3.30 -9.85
C SER A 245 15.99 -1.97 -10.14
N TRP A 246 16.52 -0.86 -9.61
CA TRP A 246 16.09 0.49 -9.98
C TRP A 246 16.48 0.85 -11.43
N ASP A 247 15.50 0.93 -12.33
CA ASP A 247 15.65 1.42 -13.71
C ASP A 247 14.50 2.39 -14.04
N THR A 248 14.86 3.64 -14.34
CA THR A 248 13.90 4.70 -14.72
C THR A 248 13.14 4.35 -16.00
N SER A 249 13.76 3.63 -16.92
CA SER A 249 13.15 3.20 -18.18
C SER A 249 12.05 2.16 -17.95
N LEU A 250 12.30 1.21 -17.03
CA LEU A 250 11.29 0.24 -16.58
C LEU A 250 10.15 0.92 -15.84
N GLN A 251 10.47 1.87 -14.94
CA GLN A 251 9.47 2.66 -14.22
C GLN A 251 8.52 3.38 -15.19
N ASN A 252 9.08 4.12 -16.15
CA ASN A 252 8.30 4.85 -17.16
C ASN A 252 7.44 3.90 -18.01
N TYR A 253 7.93 2.70 -18.30
CA TYR A 253 7.17 1.73 -19.07
C TYR A 253 6.01 1.12 -18.27
N ALA A 254 6.20 0.79 -16.99
CA ALA A 254 5.11 0.38 -16.12
C ALA A 254 4.05 1.48 -16.00
N GLU A 255 4.45 2.75 -15.82
CA GLU A 255 3.53 3.89 -15.78
C GLU A 255 2.70 4.01 -17.06
N TYR A 256 3.34 3.84 -18.22
CA TYR A 256 2.66 3.80 -19.50
C TYR A 256 1.60 2.68 -19.57
N VAL A 257 1.95 1.44 -19.20
CA VAL A 257 1.02 0.30 -19.26
C VAL A 257 -0.14 0.47 -18.27
N VAL A 258 0.14 0.87 -17.03
CA VAL A 258 -0.89 1.14 -16.00
C VAL A 258 -1.82 2.25 -16.47
N SER A 259 -1.28 3.36 -16.99
CA SER A 259 -2.11 4.44 -17.52
C SER A 259 -2.96 3.97 -18.70
N LYS A 260 -2.38 3.22 -19.65
CA LYS A 260 -3.08 2.76 -20.85
C LYS A 260 -4.25 1.82 -20.53
N THR A 261 -4.03 0.88 -19.62
CA THR A 261 -5.03 -0.14 -19.23
C THR A 261 -6.15 0.39 -18.35
N THR A 262 -5.96 1.58 -17.74
CA THR A 262 -6.95 2.22 -16.85
C THR A 262 -7.52 3.54 -17.41
N GLU A 263 -7.08 3.97 -18.60
CA GLU A 263 -7.40 5.26 -19.22
C GLU A 263 -8.91 5.51 -19.39
N ARG A 264 -9.67 4.53 -19.88
CA ARG A 264 -11.11 4.67 -20.15
C ARG A 264 -11.93 5.00 -18.90
N PHE A 265 -11.55 4.43 -17.76
CA PHE A 265 -12.20 4.71 -16.48
C PHE A 265 -11.97 6.16 -16.03
N ARG A 266 -10.78 6.73 -16.30
CA ARG A 266 -10.45 8.12 -15.95
C ARG A 266 -11.19 9.12 -16.84
N ASN A 267 -11.28 8.83 -18.14
CA ASN A 267 -11.85 9.75 -19.12
C ASN A 267 -13.39 9.87 -19.05
N GLN A 268 -14.10 8.90 -18.46
CA GLN A 268 -15.56 8.98 -18.28
C GLN A 268 -16.01 10.06 -17.28
N LYS A 269 -15.13 10.59 -16.44
CA LYS A 269 -15.49 11.55 -15.36
C LYS A 269 -15.20 13.01 -15.67
N SER A 270 -14.71 13.37 -16.86
CA SER A 270 -14.39 14.77 -17.16
C SER A 270 -15.62 15.53 -17.67
N SER A 271 -16.48 15.97 -16.75
CA SER A 271 -17.39 17.08 -17.00
C SER A 271 -16.60 18.37 -17.20
N ALA A 272 -17.12 19.31 -18.00
CA ALA A 272 -16.50 20.60 -18.29
C ALA A 272 -16.15 21.38 -17.01
N PHE A 273 -14.91 21.26 -16.53
CA PHE A 273 -14.40 22.08 -15.42
C PHE A 273 -13.97 23.45 -15.94
N HIS A 274 -14.20 24.48 -15.11
CA HIS A 274 -13.63 25.80 -15.30
C HIS A 274 -12.10 25.72 -15.41
N ARG A 275 -11.50 26.56 -16.25
CA ARG A 275 -10.04 26.58 -16.39
C ARG A 275 -9.46 27.09 -15.06
N PHE A 276 -8.54 26.32 -14.48
CA PHE A 276 -7.89 26.68 -13.21
C PHE A 276 -7.29 28.10 -13.23
N GLY A 277 -6.73 28.52 -14.36
CA GLY A 277 -6.13 29.85 -14.52
C GLY A 277 -7.12 31.02 -14.47
N ASP A 278 -8.42 30.77 -14.61
CA ASP A 278 -9.45 31.80 -14.53
C ASP A 278 -9.86 32.10 -13.07
N LEU A 279 -9.40 31.27 -12.11
CA LEU A 279 -9.64 31.50 -10.68
C LEU A 279 -8.73 32.65 -10.17
N PRO A 280 -9.20 33.49 -9.23
CA PRO A 280 -8.33 34.37 -8.47
C PRO A 280 -7.16 33.63 -7.81
N THR A 281 -5.99 34.27 -7.71
CA THR A 281 -4.76 33.69 -7.19
C THR A 281 -4.95 33.04 -5.81
N GLU A 282 -5.75 33.63 -4.94
CA GLU A 282 -6.04 33.11 -3.60
C GLU A 282 -6.78 31.78 -3.66
N LEU A 283 -7.72 31.63 -4.61
CA LEU A 283 -8.45 30.38 -4.83
C LEU A 283 -7.55 29.35 -5.51
N GLN A 284 -6.69 29.75 -6.44
CA GLN A 284 -5.69 28.87 -7.03
C GLN A 284 -4.79 28.26 -5.94
N MET A 285 -4.26 29.09 -5.05
CA MET A 285 -3.43 28.65 -3.93
C MET A 285 -4.18 27.70 -2.99
N LYS A 286 -5.43 28.04 -2.60
CA LYS A 286 -6.26 27.15 -1.77
C LYS A 286 -6.55 25.82 -2.45
N VAL A 287 -6.84 25.81 -3.74
CA VAL A 287 -7.05 24.56 -4.50
C VAL A 287 -5.76 23.74 -4.47
N LEU A 288 -4.60 24.36 -4.70
CA LEU A 288 -3.31 23.68 -4.67
C LEU A 288 -2.95 23.12 -3.28
N GLU A 289 -3.35 23.77 -2.19
CA GLU A 289 -3.21 23.22 -0.83
C GLU A 289 -4.03 21.94 -0.62
N HIS A 290 -5.07 21.71 -1.43
CA HIS A 290 -5.90 20.48 -1.41
C HIS A 290 -5.51 19.48 -2.51
N THR A 291 -4.35 19.68 -3.17
CA THR A 291 -3.79 18.72 -4.12
C THR A 291 -2.73 17.85 -3.47
N ASP A 292 -2.20 16.89 -4.23
CA ASP A 292 -1.07 16.06 -3.85
C ASP A 292 0.25 16.85 -3.64
N LEU A 293 0.27 18.19 -3.65
CA LEU A 293 1.43 18.94 -3.16
C LEU A 293 1.66 18.72 -1.67
N LEU A 294 0.59 18.45 -0.92
CA LEU A 294 0.66 18.04 0.46
C LEU A 294 0.26 16.56 0.52
N PRO A 295 1.00 15.70 1.22
CA PRO A 295 0.50 14.37 1.53
C PRO A 295 -0.79 14.49 2.35
N SER A 296 -1.60 13.43 2.45
CA SER A 296 -2.86 13.48 3.21
C SER A 296 -2.60 13.94 4.66
N THR A 297 -3.56 14.59 5.30
CA THR A 297 -3.40 15.15 6.66
C THR A 297 -2.95 14.13 7.71
N GLU A 298 -3.31 12.86 7.53
CA GLU A 298 -2.85 11.73 8.34
C GLU A 298 -1.33 11.51 8.21
N ILE A 299 -0.78 11.81 7.04
CA ILE A 299 0.63 11.65 6.67
C ILE A 299 1.44 12.93 6.94
N ILE A 300 0.85 14.13 6.81
CA ILE A 300 1.54 15.43 7.00
C ILE A 300 2.32 15.48 8.32
N GLY A 301 1.76 14.89 9.39
CA GLY A 301 2.41 14.86 10.71
C GLY A 301 3.76 14.14 10.74
N GLN A 302 4.10 13.35 9.72
CA GLN A 302 5.36 12.60 9.64
C GLN A 302 6.41 13.22 8.72
N GLY A 303 5.97 14.16 7.88
CA GLY A 303 6.80 14.80 6.86
C GLY A 303 7.28 13.90 5.73
N LEU A 304 8.06 14.53 4.86
CA LEU A 304 8.64 14.01 3.65
C LEU A 304 10.12 13.74 3.85
N LYS A 305 10.50 12.47 3.74
CA LYS A 305 11.88 12.02 3.84
C LYS A 305 12.55 12.01 2.48
N TRP A 306 13.75 12.55 2.39
CA TRP A 306 14.58 12.46 1.20
C TRP A 306 15.13 11.03 1.02
N HIS A 307 15.04 10.52 -0.21
CA HIS A 307 15.62 9.24 -0.59
C HIS A 307 16.78 9.45 -1.56
N PRO A 308 18.02 9.08 -1.21
CA PRO A 308 19.20 9.37 -2.02
C PRO A 308 19.18 8.64 -3.37
N TYR A 309 18.70 7.39 -3.41
CA TYR A 309 18.76 6.57 -4.63
C TYR A 309 17.78 7.01 -5.71
N THR A 310 16.58 7.44 -5.30
CA THR A 310 15.54 7.90 -6.25
C THR A 310 15.56 9.42 -6.44
N GLN A 311 16.44 10.11 -5.71
CA GLN A 311 16.54 11.57 -5.68
C GLN A 311 15.16 12.25 -5.53
N GLY A 312 14.39 11.81 -4.53
CA GLY A 312 13.02 12.25 -4.34
C GLY A 312 12.58 12.26 -2.89
N PHE A 313 11.55 13.06 -2.61
CA PHE A 313 10.89 13.12 -1.31
C PHE A 313 9.71 12.15 -1.27
N PHE A 314 9.57 11.42 -0.16
CA PHE A 314 8.48 10.47 0.07
C PHE A 314 8.01 10.54 1.52
N PRO A 315 6.74 10.22 1.81
CA PRO A 315 6.28 10.10 3.18
C PRO A 315 7.09 9.08 3.97
N LEU A 316 7.34 9.41 5.23
CA LEU A 316 7.97 8.49 6.17
C LEU A 316 7.19 7.16 6.31
N THR A 317 5.85 7.20 6.21
CA THR A 317 4.99 5.99 6.19
C THR A 317 5.30 5.06 5.03
N CYS A 318 5.51 5.61 3.83
CA CYS A 318 5.86 4.82 2.64
C CYS A 318 7.22 4.15 2.82
N MET A 319 8.17 4.88 3.42
CA MET A 319 9.51 4.39 3.68
C MET A 319 9.56 3.29 4.74
N ASN A 320 8.68 3.29 5.74
CA ASN A 320 8.81 2.41 6.90
C ASN A 320 7.77 1.30 6.99
N PHE A 321 6.50 1.56 6.62
CA PHE A 321 5.39 0.68 6.99
C PHE A 321 4.59 0.17 5.80
N CYS A 322 4.06 1.04 4.95
CA CYS A 322 3.14 0.62 3.88
C CYS A 322 3.79 -0.39 2.92
N CYS A 323 5.04 -0.15 2.52
CA CYS A 323 5.72 -0.97 1.52
C CYS A 323 6.46 -2.18 2.15
N ALA A 324 6.61 -2.22 3.48
CA ALA A 324 7.27 -3.29 4.19
C ALA A 324 6.30 -4.35 4.74
N LEU A 325 5.17 -3.90 5.29
CA LEU A 325 4.14 -4.80 5.80
C LEU A 325 3.44 -5.52 4.63
N GLN A 326 3.24 -4.87 3.48
CA GLN A 326 2.64 -5.53 2.31
C GLN A 326 3.39 -6.78 1.83
N ARG A 327 4.73 -6.84 1.98
CA ARG A 327 5.50 -8.08 1.72
C ARG A 327 5.07 -9.23 2.64
N LEU A 328 4.69 -8.94 3.88
CA LEU A 328 4.19 -9.96 4.79
C LEU A 328 2.79 -10.43 4.39
N TRP A 329 1.96 -9.59 3.74
CA TRP A 329 0.53 -9.84 3.52
C TRP A 329 0.19 -10.36 2.12
N GLY A 330 1.18 -10.84 1.37
CA GLY A 330 0.99 -11.49 0.07
C GLY A 330 0.68 -10.54 -1.10
N PHE A 331 0.04 -9.41 -0.83
CA PHE A 331 -0.20 -8.35 -1.82
C PHE A 331 0.91 -7.32 -1.79
N GLU A 332 1.94 -7.54 -2.61
CA GLU A 332 2.91 -6.50 -2.92
C GLU A 332 2.20 -5.46 -3.77
N THR A 333 1.78 -4.36 -3.13
CA THR A 333 1.44 -3.17 -3.91
C THR A 333 2.78 -2.51 -4.21
N PRO A 334 3.15 -2.31 -5.49
CA PRO A 334 4.37 -1.60 -5.83
C PRO A 334 4.35 -0.25 -5.14
N CYS A 335 5.52 0.23 -4.76
CA CYS A 335 5.71 1.48 -4.05
C CYS A 335 6.82 2.21 -4.75
N LYS A 336 6.52 3.32 -5.43
CA LYS A 336 7.50 4.10 -6.21
C LYS A 336 8.73 4.55 -5.42
N ALA A 337 8.64 4.55 -4.09
CA ALA A 337 9.75 4.86 -3.19
C ALA A 337 10.74 3.69 -3.02
N ARG A 338 10.32 2.45 -3.29
CA ARG A 338 11.09 1.23 -2.98
C ARG A 338 11.32 0.29 -4.15
N ASN A 339 10.35 0.15 -5.02
CA ASN A 339 10.39 -0.79 -6.14
C ASN A 339 10.17 -0.02 -7.43
N VAL A 340 10.77 -0.51 -8.51
CA VAL A 340 10.36 -0.11 -9.86
C VAL A 340 8.98 -0.69 -10.10
N GLY A 341 8.01 0.16 -10.36
CA GLY A 341 6.64 -0.24 -10.52
C GLY A 341 5.66 0.92 -10.43
N ASP A 342 4.44 0.69 -10.90
CA ASP A 342 3.37 1.68 -10.86
C ASP A 342 2.06 1.04 -10.42
N SER A 343 1.15 1.83 -9.88
CA SER A 343 -0.20 1.37 -9.62
C SER A 343 -1.19 2.49 -9.85
N SER A 344 -2.28 2.18 -10.56
CA SER A 344 -3.38 3.11 -10.77
C SER A 344 -4.14 3.44 -9.47
N SER A 345 -3.91 2.65 -8.42
CA SER A 345 -4.50 2.80 -7.10
C SER A 345 -3.48 3.00 -5.99
N GLN A 346 -2.23 3.32 -6.35
CA GLN A 346 -1.18 3.52 -5.35
C GLN A 346 -1.56 4.63 -4.39
N TYR A 347 -1.45 4.33 -3.10
CA TYR A 347 -1.56 5.30 -2.00
C TYR A 347 -0.19 5.90 -1.65
N CYS A 348 0.88 5.44 -2.31
CA CYS A 348 2.20 6.01 -2.13
C CYS A 348 2.22 7.38 -2.78
N TRP A 349 2.10 8.40 -1.95
CA TRP A 349 2.26 9.78 -2.37
C TRP A 349 3.58 9.95 -3.11
N SER A 350 3.54 10.73 -4.19
CA SER A 350 4.72 11.16 -4.93
C SER A 350 4.56 12.63 -5.26
N VAL A 351 5.69 13.35 -5.35
CA VAL A 351 5.67 14.77 -5.72
C VAL A 351 4.94 14.93 -7.06
N PRO A 352 3.87 15.76 -7.15
CA PRO A 352 3.07 15.89 -8.36
C PRO A 352 3.81 16.73 -9.41
N LYS A 353 4.78 16.12 -10.09
CA LYS A 353 5.69 16.79 -11.06
C LYS A 353 4.94 17.64 -12.10
N ALA A 354 3.75 17.22 -12.51
CA ALA A 354 2.91 17.96 -13.46
C ALA A 354 2.59 19.38 -12.98
N LEU A 355 2.31 19.58 -11.68
CA LEU A 355 2.03 20.92 -11.13
C LEU A 355 3.26 21.83 -11.20
N PHE A 356 4.46 21.27 -11.15
CA PHE A 356 5.71 22.03 -11.31
C PHE A 356 6.11 22.29 -12.77
N GLN A 357 5.42 21.68 -13.74
CA GLN A 357 5.81 21.69 -15.17
C GLN A 357 4.78 22.36 -16.10
N THR A 358 3.55 22.61 -15.64
CA THR A 358 2.45 23.10 -16.50
C THR A 358 2.60 24.56 -16.94
N SER A 359 2.85 25.50 -16.02
CA SER A 359 3.07 26.92 -16.33
C SER A 359 3.99 27.59 -15.31
N LYS A 360 4.55 28.76 -15.64
CA LYS A 360 5.41 29.52 -14.71
C LYS A 360 4.67 29.88 -13.42
N SER A 361 3.46 30.45 -13.54
CA SER A 361 2.63 30.81 -12.39
C SER A 361 2.27 29.61 -11.53
N MET A 362 1.83 28.49 -12.14
CA MET A 362 1.51 27.27 -11.41
C MET A 362 2.73 26.72 -10.68
N LYS A 363 3.88 26.69 -11.35
CA LYS A 363 5.14 26.22 -10.77
C LYS A 363 5.55 27.05 -9.56
N GLU A 364 5.44 28.37 -9.62
CA GLU A 364 5.77 29.28 -8.50
C GLU A 364 4.83 29.07 -7.31
N GLN A 365 3.52 28.99 -7.56
CA GLN A 365 2.51 28.71 -6.53
C GLN A 365 2.72 27.32 -5.89
N ALA A 366 2.94 26.29 -6.73
CA ALA A 366 3.19 24.92 -6.29
C ALA A 366 4.46 24.83 -5.44
N ARG A 367 5.56 25.48 -5.83
CA ARG A 367 6.79 25.57 -5.04
C ARG A 367 6.54 26.25 -3.69
N LEU A 368 5.85 27.39 -3.70
CA LEU A 368 5.54 28.12 -2.48
C LEU A 368 4.77 27.22 -1.50
N ILE A 369 3.71 26.54 -1.94
CA ILE A 369 2.91 25.64 -1.09
C ILE A 369 3.73 24.44 -0.64
N PHE A 370 4.40 23.77 -1.58
CA PHE A 370 5.16 22.56 -1.33
C PHE A 370 6.23 22.76 -0.26
N TYR A 371 7.11 23.75 -0.44
CA TYR A 371 8.24 23.96 0.47
C TYR A 371 7.83 24.66 1.78
N ARG A 372 6.72 25.39 1.79
CA ARG A 372 6.23 26.07 2.99
C ARG A 372 5.46 25.17 3.94
N ASN A 373 4.65 24.26 3.39
CA ASN A 373 3.67 23.52 4.18
C ASN A 373 4.10 22.07 4.46
N ASN A 374 5.14 21.56 3.79
CA ASN A 374 5.71 20.24 4.12
C ASN A 374 6.82 20.33 5.17
N HIS A 375 6.92 19.28 5.98
CA HIS A 375 8.05 19.01 6.85
C HIS A 375 9.06 18.13 6.13
N PHE A 376 10.34 18.53 6.04
CA PHE A 376 11.35 17.78 5.30
C PHE A 376 12.33 17.08 6.23
N ALA A 377 12.48 15.77 6.10
CA ALA A 377 13.35 14.95 6.93
C ALA A 377 14.52 14.36 6.13
N PHE A 378 15.70 14.34 6.74
CA PHE A 378 16.93 13.85 6.14
C PHE A 378 17.60 12.83 7.03
N ASP A 379 18.04 11.71 6.47
CA ASP A 379 18.92 10.79 7.19
C ASP A 379 20.37 11.21 6.99
N ILE A 380 20.98 11.70 8.06
CA ILE A 380 22.36 12.19 8.06
C ILE A 380 23.35 11.08 7.69
N TYR A 381 23.02 9.81 7.94
CA TYR A 381 23.90 8.69 7.59
C TYR A 381 24.13 8.54 6.08
N TYR A 382 23.07 8.63 5.27
CA TYR A 382 23.14 8.25 3.86
C TYR A 382 23.63 9.37 2.94
N LEU A 383 23.55 10.62 3.39
CA LEU A 383 23.72 11.77 2.50
C LEU A 383 25.15 12.30 2.41
N ARG A 384 26.10 11.74 3.17
CA ARG A 384 27.37 12.43 3.49
C ARG A 384 27.12 13.93 3.67
N PRO A 385 26.13 14.29 4.52
CA PRO A 385 25.28 15.49 4.41
C PRO A 385 26.03 16.82 4.47
N PHE A 386 27.29 16.74 4.80
CA PHE A 386 28.16 17.81 5.15
C PHE A 386 29.24 18.04 4.06
N GLU A 387 29.31 17.19 3.02
CA GLU A 387 30.10 17.53 1.84
C GLU A 387 29.56 18.80 1.18
N MET A 388 30.47 19.66 0.71
CA MET A 388 30.12 20.84 -0.08
C MET A 388 30.22 20.47 -1.54
N ASN A 389 29.18 20.77 -2.29
CA ASN A 389 29.20 20.64 -3.74
C ASN A 389 30.12 21.72 -4.35
N SER A 390 30.46 21.58 -5.62
CA SER A 390 31.36 22.51 -6.33
C SER A 390 30.85 23.96 -6.39
N ASP A 391 29.55 24.15 -6.18
CA ASP A 391 28.88 25.45 -6.11
C ASP A 391 28.83 26.02 -4.67
N GLY A 392 29.39 25.31 -3.69
CA GLY A 392 29.36 25.68 -2.27
C GLY A 392 28.04 25.35 -1.56
N THR A 393 27.11 24.64 -2.20
CA THR A 393 25.87 24.18 -1.56
C THR A 393 26.15 22.92 -0.73
N PRO A 394 25.73 22.85 0.54
CA PRO A 394 25.84 21.61 1.31
C PRO A 394 25.03 20.49 0.66
N SER A 395 25.59 19.28 0.54
CA SER A 395 24.92 18.14 -0.09
C SER A 395 23.59 17.77 0.61
N LEU A 396 23.44 18.07 1.91
CA LEU A 396 22.17 17.94 2.63
C LEU A 396 21.04 18.80 2.04
N LEU A 397 21.38 19.94 1.45
CA LEU A 397 20.44 20.93 0.91
C LEU A 397 20.33 20.89 -0.62
N GLU A 398 21.18 20.11 -1.29
CA GLU A 398 21.10 19.86 -2.74
C GLU A 398 19.69 19.45 -3.23
N PRO A 399 18.87 18.71 -2.45
CA PRO A 399 17.50 18.39 -2.85
C PRO A 399 16.57 19.59 -3.04
N PHE A 400 16.96 20.77 -2.55
CA PHE A 400 16.16 21.99 -2.63
C PHE A 400 16.66 22.91 -3.74
N PRO A 401 15.77 23.38 -4.63
CA PRO A 401 16.09 24.50 -5.51
C PRO A 401 16.50 25.73 -4.67
N PRO A 402 17.59 26.45 -5.03
CA PRO A 402 18.10 27.57 -4.23
C PRO A 402 17.08 28.68 -3.96
N ASP A 403 16.17 28.93 -4.92
CA ASP A 403 15.09 29.92 -4.83
C ASP A 403 13.96 29.51 -3.87
N CYS A 404 13.90 28.23 -3.50
CA CYS A 404 12.85 27.66 -2.65
C CYS A 404 13.24 27.60 -1.17
N LEU A 405 14.53 27.74 -0.84
CA LEU A 405 15.03 27.68 0.55
C LEU A 405 14.32 28.70 1.46
N GLN A 406 14.06 29.91 0.97
CA GLN A 406 13.34 30.97 1.70
C GLN A 406 11.91 30.58 2.14
N HIS A 407 11.31 29.59 1.47
CA HIS A 407 9.97 29.10 1.78
C HIS A 407 9.97 28.02 2.86
N LEU A 408 11.11 27.39 3.15
CA LEU A 408 11.19 26.34 4.15
C LEU A 408 10.70 26.83 5.51
N ARG A 409 9.91 25.98 6.15
CA ARG A 409 9.35 26.20 7.50
C ARG A 409 9.70 25.10 8.47
N SER A 410 10.04 23.91 8.00
CA SER A 410 10.35 22.81 8.90
C SER A 410 11.33 21.81 8.27
N ILE A 411 12.46 21.57 8.95
CA ILE A 411 13.49 20.62 8.54
C ILE A 411 13.83 19.72 9.75
N GLN A 412 14.00 18.43 9.50
CA GLN A 412 14.42 17.43 10.48
C GLN A 412 15.66 16.69 10.01
N TRP A 413 16.61 16.52 10.93
CA TRP A 413 17.83 15.75 10.73
C TRP A 413 17.77 14.49 11.59
N ASN A 414 17.73 13.32 10.94
CA ASN A 414 17.74 12.02 11.58
C ASN A 414 19.17 11.51 11.69
N PHE A 415 19.64 11.30 12.92
CA PHE A 415 20.95 10.78 13.23
C PHE A 415 20.88 9.27 13.49
N PRO A 416 21.82 8.47 12.98
CA PRO A 416 21.84 7.04 13.22
C PRO A 416 22.40 6.73 14.63
N ASN A 417 21.99 5.60 15.21
CA ASN A 417 22.32 5.28 16.61
C ASN A 417 23.79 4.90 16.85
N ASN A 418 24.50 4.52 15.79
CA ASN A 418 25.90 4.12 15.86
C ASN A 418 26.85 5.31 15.75
N MET A 419 26.34 6.52 15.59
CA MET A 419 27.14 7.73 15.47
C MET A 419 27.80 8.05 16.81
N ALA A 420 29.11 8.15 16.79
CA ALA A 420 29.94 8.46 17.93
C ALA A 420 30.01 9.98 18.16
N VAL A 421 30.09 10.44 19.42
CA VAL A 421 30.41 11.86 19.71
C VAL A 421 31.77 12.21 19.10
N GLU A 422 32.66 11.24 19.12
CA GLU A 422 34.02 11.27 18.58
C GLU A 422 34.04 11.54 17.06
N GLU A 423 32.94 11.36 16.33
CA GLU A 423 32.86 11.75 14.90
C GLU A 423 32.61 13.26 14.71
N PHE A 424 32.22 13.98 15.77
CA PHE A 424 31.85 15.39 15.76
C PHE A 424 32.67 16.27 16.73
N GLN A 425 33.68 15.73 17.41
CA GLN A 425 34.57 16.55 18.24
C GLN A 425 35.39 17.53 17.38
N PRO A 426 35.47 18.83 17.73
CA PRO A 426 36.42 19.74 17.08
C PRO A 426 37.85 19.20 17.19
N PRO A 427 38.70 19.34 16.15
CA PRO A 427 38.51 20.07 14.91
C PRO A 427 38.01 19.20 13.74
N LEU A 428 37.15 18.21 13.99
CA LEU A 428 36.72 17.29 12.93
C LEU A 428 35.94 18.00 11.83
N GLU A 429 36.19 17.53 10.61
CA GLU A 429 35.63 18.06 9.36
C GLU A 429 34.09 18.10 9.39
N GLN A 430 33.45 17.10 10.01
CA GLN A 430 31.99 17.00 10.07
C GLN A 430 31.36 18.14 10.89
N THR A 431 32.01 18.57 11.97
CA THR A 431 31.55 19.66 12.83
C THR A 431 31.61 20.99 12.10
N ILE A 432 32.71 21.23 11.37
CA ILE A 432 32.89 22.43 10.56
C ILE A 432 31.79 22.50 9.48
N LYS A 433 31.59 21.39 8.78
CA LYS A 433 30.60 21.30 7.71
C LYS A 433 29.14 21.39 8.21
N LEU A 434 28.85 20.86 9.40
CA LEU A 434 27.56 21.06 10.08
C LEU A 434 27.30 22.55 10.31
N VAL A 435 28.28 23.27 10.89
CA VAL A 435 28.19 24.72 11.11
C VAL A 435 27.98 25.45 9.79
N GLN A 436 28.78 25.16 8.77
CA GLN A 436 28.63 25.76 7.45
C GLN A 436 27.24 25.51 6.82
N THR A 437 26.67 24.32 7.04
CA THR A 437 25.32 23.99 6.57
C THR A 437 24.26 24.84 7.25
N VAL A 438 24.41 25.08 8.56
CA VAL A 438 23.52 25.95 9.34
C VAL A 438 23.67 27.42 8.92
N GLU A 439 24.89 27.90 8.74
CA GLU A 439 25.16 29.26 8.26
C GLU A 439 24.53 29.47 6.88
N TYR A 440 24.72 28.51 5.96
CA TYR A 440 24.09 28.54 4.64
C TYR A 440 22.55 28.61 4.74
N LEU A 441 21.93 27.82 5.64
CA LEU A 441 20.49 27.93 5.89
C LEU A 441 20.11 29.30 6.44
N ARG A 442 20.89 29.87 7.36
CA ARG A 442 20.62 31.19 7.92
C ARG A 442 20.67 32.29 6.85
N GLU A 443 21.61 32.23 5.94
CA GLU A 443 21.78 33.20 4.86
C GLU A 443 20.67 33.12 3.80
N ARG A 444 20.20 31.91 3.49
CA ARG A 444 19.25 31.67 2.39
C ARG A 444 17.79 31.56 2.84
N THR A 445 17.54 31.44 4.13
CA THR A 445 16.19 31.30 4.69
C THR A 445 15.86 32.43 5.66
N LYS A 446 14.57 32.68 5.88
CA LYS A 446 14.13 33.49 7.02
C LYS A 446 14.15 32.59 8.24
N ILE A 447 15.31 32.46 8.89
CA ILE A 447 15.54 31.50 9.98
C ILE A 447 14.50 31.63 11.10
N SER A 448 13.99 32.83 11.36
CA SER A 448 12.92 33.11 12.34
C SER A 448 11.55 32.49 12.03
N ASN A 449 11.37 31.96 10.82
CA ASN A 449 10.19 31.19 10.44
C ASN A 449 10.47 29.67 10.33
N LEU A 450 11.72 29.25 10.50
CA LEU A 450 12.14 27.87 10.35
C LEU A 450 12.08 27.14 11.70
N THR A 451 11.52 25.94 11.67
CA THR A 451 11.63 24.95 12.74
C THR A 451 12.72 23.95 12.38
N LEU A 452 13.70 23.75 13.25
CA LEU A 452 14.73 22.72 13.10
C LEU A 452 14.52 21.62 14.14
N THR A 453 14.52 20.37 13.68
CA THR A 453 14.38 19.19 14.55
C THR A 453 15.60 18.31 14.44
N LEU A 454 16.28 18.06 15.57
CA LEU A 454 17.33 17.05 15.67
C LEU A 454 16.72 15.75 16.22
N ASN A 455 16.73 14.70 15.41
CA ASN A 455 16.09 13.43 15.72
C ASN A 455 17.15 12.33 15.86
N PHE A 456 17.36 11.86 17.09
CA PHE A 456 18.29 10.80 17.46
C PHE A 456 17.60 9.45 17.70
N ARG A 457 16.37 9.29 17.20
CA ARG A 457 15.54 8.13 17.49
C ARG A 457 15.99 6.88 16.74
N GLN A 458 15.85 5.75 17.42
CA GLN A 458 16.10 4.45 16.83
C GLN A 458 14.92 3.97 15.99
N TYR A 459 15.07 3.95 14.66
CA TYR A 459 14.22 3.11 13.80
C TYR A 459 14.65 1.64 13.96
N GLN A 460 14.25 1.01 15.07
CA GLN A 460 14.54 -0.40 15.33
C GLN A 460 13.90 -1.25 14.24
N ARG A 461 14.72 -1.96 13.46
CA ARG A 461 14.27 -3.22 12.87
C ARG A 461 15.09 -4.44 13.26
N VAL A 462 16.35 -4.35 13.71
CA VAL A 462 17.14 -5.60 13.86
C VAL A 462 18.23 -5.62 14.94
N THR A 463 18.79 -4.50 15.41
CA THR A 463 19.96 -4.58 16.30
C THR A 463 19.56 -4.64 17.77
N ARG A 464 19.63 -5.84 18.36
CA ARG A 464 19.43 -6.12 19.80
C ARG A 464 20.48 -5.49 20.73
N THR A 465 21.43 -4.73 20.21
CA THR A 465 22.47 -4.11 21.02
C THR A 465 21.87 -2.93 21.78
N PRO A 466 21.88 -2.94 23.12
CA PRO A 466 21.49 -1.78 23.91
C PRO A 466 22.43 -0.63 23.55
N VAL A 467 21.88 0.50 23.10
CA VAL A 467 22.67 1.72 22.91
C VAL A 467 22.75 2.43 24.25
N ASP A 468 23.92 2.99 24.54
CA ASP A 468 24.15 3.79 25.74
C ASP A 468 23.46 5.16 25.61
N LEU A 469 22.42 5.39 26.42
CA LEU A 469 21.68 6.67 26.45
C LEU A 469 22.61 7.85 26.75
N ASN A 470 23.61 7.67 27.60
CA ASN A 470 24.55 8.75 27.93
C ASN A 470 25.35 9.16 26.69
N ARG A 471 25.72 8.19 25.85
CA ARG A 471 26.43 8.44 24.59
C ARG A 471 25.55 9.18 23.59
N GLN A 472 24.28 8.77 23.43
CA GLN A 472 23.35 9.48 22.55
C GLN A 472 23.06 10.90 23.05
N TYR A 473 22.85 11.07 24.35
CA TYR A 473 22.65 12.39 24.94
C TYR A 473 23.89 13.27 24.79
N ALA A 474 25.09 12.73 24.99
CA ALA A 474 26.33 13.47 24.78
C ALA A 474 26.46 13.94 23.31
N LEU A 475 26.07 13.11 22.34
CA LEU A 475 26.03 13.51 20.93
C LEU A 475 24.99 14.61 20.69
N ALA A 476 23.76 14.41 21.16
CA ALA A 476 22.68 15.39 21.00
C ALA A 476 23.04 16.74 21.64
N LYS A 477 23.65 16.69 22.83
CA LYS A 477 24.17 17.86 23.54
C LYS A 477 25.23 18.58 22.73
N HIS A 478 26.26 17.84 22.30
CA HIS A 478 27.35 18.40 21.51
C HIS A 478 26.84 19.06 20.23
N MET A 479 25.91 18.42 19.53
CA MET A 479 25.30 18.96 18.31
C MET A 479 24.51 20.24 18.59
N ALA A 480 23.66 20.24 19.61
CA ALA A 480 22.86 21.39 20.00
C ALA A 480 23.75 22.58 20.38
N GLU A 481 24.77 22.36 21.22
CA GLU A 481 25.72 23.39 21.65
C GLU A 481 26.53 23.95 20.46
N THR A 482 26.94 23.09 19.52
CA THR A 482 27.70 23.48 18.32
C THR A 482 26.90 24.44 17.43
N ILE A 483 25.61 24.19 17.24
CA ILE A 483 24.77 25.00 16.33
C ILE A 483 24.08 26.17 17.04
N ALA A 484 24.01 26.16 18.37
CA ALA A 484 23.30 27.18 19.17
C ALA A 484 23.58 28.64 18.78
N PRO A 485 24.85 29.05 18.55
CA PRO A 485 25.16 30.44 18.19
C PRO A 485 24.52 30.91 16.87
N TYR A 486 24.18 29.98 15.99
CA TYR A 486 23.70 30.27 14.64
C TYR A 486 22.18 30.12 14.50
N VAL A 487 21.53 29.43 15.45
CA VAL A 487 20.11 29.05 15.35
C VAL A 487 19.23 29.55 16.49
N SER A 488 19.75 30.41 17.37
CA SER A 488 18.97 31.02 18.45
C SER A 488 17.74 31.79 17.96
N GLU A 489 17.79 32.32 16.72
CA GLU A 489 16.70 33.04 16.06
C GLU A 489 15.60 32.14 15.47
N LEU A 490 15.75 30.81 15.46
CA LEU A 490 14.75 29.90 14.88
C LEU A 490 13.33 30.16 15.41
N LYS A 491 12.31 29.83 14.63
CA LYS A 491 10.93 29.84 15.14
C LYS A 491 10.80 28.89 16.31
N ASP A 492 11.16 27.63 16.06
CA ASP A 492 11.11 26.53 17.02
C ASP A 492 12.37 25.66 16.82
N PHE A 493 12.89 25.11 17.91
CA PHE A 493 13.97 24.12 17.89
C PHE A 493 13.53 22.92 18.72
N PHE A 494 13.58 21.73 18.14
CA PHE A 494 13.14 20.50 18.78
C PHE A 494 14.27 19.47 18.77
N VAL A 495 14.43 18.77 19.89
CA VAL A 495 15.32 17.63 20.03
C VAL A 495 14.49 16.42 20.40
N HIS A 496 14.71 15.33 19.68
CA HIS A 496 14.07 14.05 19.93
C HIS A 496 15.11 12.97 20.23
N ILE A 497 15.06 12.43 21.43
CA ILE A 497 15.84 11.28 21.90
C ILE A 497 14.79 10.20 22.21
N ASP A 498 14.85 9.03 21.60
CA ASP A 498 13.86 7.98 21.85
C ASP A 498 14.55 6.69 22.20
N TRP A 499 14.04 6.06 23.25
CA TRP A 499 14.54 4.78 23.67
C TRP A 499 13.48 4.01 24.47
N PRO A 500 13.16 2.77 24.06
CA PRO A 500 12.04 2.02 24.63
C PRO A 500 12.25 1.54 26.08
N SER A 501 13.44 1.72 26.66
CA SER A 501 13.77 1.20 28.00
C SER A 501 14.04 2.26 29.06
N PHE A 502 13.85 3.56 28.77
CA PHE A 502 14.04 4.62 29.76
C PHE A 502 12.72 5.28 30.16
N ASP A 503 12.76 5.94 31.31
CA ASP A 503 11.66 6.74 31.82
C ASP A 503 11.36 7.91 30.86
N ALA A 504 10.10 8.02 30.44
CA ALA A 504 9.66 9.04 29.50
C ALA A 504 9.89 10.46 30.05
N ASP A 505 9.75 10.64 31.36
CA ASP A 505 9.98 11.92 32.03
C ASP A 505 11.46 12.30 32.02
N GLN A 506 12.36 11.33 32.21
CA GLN A 506 13.80 11.54 32.11
C GLN A 506 14.19 11.99 30.69
N ILE A 507 13.70 11.29 29.66
CA ILE A 507 13.95 11.65 28.25
C ILE A 507 13.44 13.06 27.98
N LYS A 508 12.19 13.36 28.38
CA LYS A 508 11.58 14.68 28.19
C LYS A 508 12.41 15.78 28.87
N SER A 509 12.88 15.56 30.09
CA SER A 509 13.75 16.52 30.80
C SER A 509 15.07 16.74 30.08
N MET A 510 15.67 15.69 29.50
CA MET A 510 16.92 15.79 28.74
C MET A 510 16.71 16.58 27.44
N GLU A 511 15.67 16.26 26.67
CA GLU A 511 15.32 17.00 25.45
C GLU A 511 15.07 18.48 25.75
N GLN A 512 14.27 18.81 26.77
CA GLN A 512 13.98 20.19 27.18
C GLN A 512 15.26 20.96 27.58
N THR A 513 16.18 20.29 28.28
CA THR A 513 17.46 20.89 28.66
C THR A 513 18.25 21.31 27.41
N LEU A 514 18.35 20.43 26.41
CA LEU A 514 19.06 20.72 25.15
C LEU A 514 18.39 21.84 24.35
N GLU A 515 17.06 21.85 24.33
CA GLU A 515 16.29 22.89 23.64
C GLU A 515 16.47 24.26 24.28
N LYS A 516 16.44 24.34 25.62
CA LYS A 516 16.71 25.58 26.37
C LYS A 516 18.14 26.08 26.20
N THR A 517 19.12 25.19 26.07
CA THR A 517 20.50 25.59 25.72
C THR A 517 20.56 26.38 24.42
N VAL A 518 19.71 26.05 23.43
CA VAL A 518 19.67 26.73 22.13
C VAL A 518 18.73 27.95 22.12
N LYS A 519 17.56 27.84 22.75
CA LYS A 519 16.47 28.81 22.67
C LYS A 519 16.34 29.75 23.88
N GLY A 520 17.09 29.48 24.94
CA GLY A 520 17.02 30.18 26.22
C GLY A 520 16.11 29.49 27.24
N GLU A 521 16.30 29.82 28.51
CA GLU A 521 15.64 29.17 29.67
C GLU A 521 14.10 29.25 29.67
N THR A 522 13.54 30.26 29.02
CA THR A 522 12.09 30.50 28.93
C THR A 522 11.42 29.71 27.81
N TYR A 523 12.18 28.96 27.02
CA TYR A 523 11.64 28.16 25.94
C TYR A 523 10.97 26.89 26.47
N ASP A 524 9.69 26.73 26.13
CA ASP A 524 8.90 25.52 26.33
C ASP A 524 8.53 24.94 24.96
N SER A 525 9.07 23.77 24.63
CA SER A 525 8.81 23.15 23.33
C SER A 525 7.41 22.54 23.22
N GLU A 526 6.79 22.12 24.34
CA GLU A 526 5.45 21.52 24.32
C GLU A 526 4.37 22.55 24.02
N GLU A 527 4.47 23.73 24.63
CA GLU A 527 3.60 24.87 24.32
C GLU A 527 3.73 25.31 22.85
N ARG A 528 4.90 25.06 22.24
CA ARG A 528 5.19 25.33 20.82
C ARG A 528 4.70 24.23 19.88
N GLY A 529 4.05 23.20 20.40
CA GLY A 529 3.48 22.11 19.63
C GLY A 529 4.47 21.00 19.30
N LYS A 530 5.59 20.88 20.05
CA LYS A 530 6.39 19.66 20.04
C LYS A 530 5.48 18.52 20.48
N ARG A 531 5.18 17.63 19.55
CA ARG A 531 4.44 16.41 19.85
C ARG A 531 5.46 15.39 20.33
N LEU A 532 5.05 14.56 21.29
CA LEU A 532 5.75 13.31 21.53
C LEU A 532 5.72 12.56 20.19
N CYS A 533 6.85 12.55 19.50
CA CYS A 533 7.09 11.48 18.56
C CYS A 533 7.03 10.22 19.43
N GLY A 534 6.29 9.20 19.04
CA GLY A 534 6.19 8.00 19.86
C GLY A 534 5.51 6.93 19.04
N PRO A 535 5.85 5.64 19.28
CA PRO A 535 5.11 4.53 18.69
C PRO A 535 3.60 4.65 18.94
N ASP A 536 3.15 5.37 19.97
CA ASP A 536 1.74 5.57 20.29
C ASP A 536 0.95 6.35 19.23
N LEU A 537 1.56 7.26 18.45
CA LEU A 537 0.90 7.81 17.26
C LEU A 537 0.72 6.75 16.15
N PHE A 538 1.56 5.71 16.15
CA PHE A 538 1.55 4.61 15.19
C PHE A 538 0.72 3.39 15.66
N GLN A 539 0.52 3.19 16.98
CA GLN A 539 -0.30 2.12 17.54
C GLN A 539 -1.74 2.56 17.84
N TRP A 540 -1.99 3.78 18.32
CA TRP A 540 -3.35 4.19 18.73
C TRP A 540 -4.27 4.59 17.57
N SER A 541 -3.71 5.11 16.47
CA SER A 541 -4.51 5.52 15.29
C SER A 541 -5.10 4.33 14.52
N PHE A 542 -4.49 3.14 14.60
CA PHE A 542 -5.06 1.92 14.03
C PHE A 542 -6.05 1.20 14.95
N VAL A 543 -5.92 1.34 16.28
CA VAL A 543 -6.79 0.65 17.24
C VAL A 543 -8.09 1.42 17.54
N LYS A 544 -8.08 2.76 17.49
CA LYS A 544 -9.29 3.57 17.79
C LYS A 544 -10.22 3.86 16.61
N GLY A 545 -9.84 3.49 15.38
CA GLY A 545 -10.74 3.59 14.21
C GLY A 545 -11.88 2.56 14.19
N PHE A 546 -11.85 1.55 15.06
CA PHE A 546 -12.75 0.39 15.00
C PHE A 546 -13.45 0.06 16.32
N GLY A 547 -13.68 1.06 17.17
CA GLY A 547 -14.36 0.88 18.45
C GLY A 547 -15.33 2.00 18.77
N GLN A 548 -16.44 2.06 18.00
CA GLN A 548 -17.78 2.58 18.34
C GLN A 548 -18.42 3.23 17.10
N GLY A 549 -19.27 2.45 16.44
CA GLY A 549 -20.23 2.85 15.41
C GLY A 549 -21.29 1.77 15.33
#